data_AF-A0A2D7CQE4-F1
#
_entry.id   AF-A0A2D7CQE4-F1
#
_cell.length_a   1.000
_cell.length_b   1.000
_cell.length_c   1.000
_cell.angle_alpha   90.00
_cell.angle_beta   90.00
_cell.angle_gamma   90.00
#
_symmetry.space_group_name_H-M   'P 1'
#
loop_
_entity.id
_entity.type
_entity.pdbx_description
1 polymer ?
#
loop_
_entity_poly.entity_id
_entity_poly.type
_entity_poly.pdbx_seq_one_letter_code
_entity_poly.pdbx_strand_id
1 'polypeptide(L)'
;MQEFENSPWRDYYLNVYGNLPTTPPNPADLWMIYTKIYNKVFKTNLKTSIYSIICPSRQNELYSNMSRTNDIPETIWLYKKPPYQPLPSNSWVEISHCANKVAKNREKVGAWYYYAPGSGVYLNLGKTKVYQKHPNAVKDILKETCFDSECDKFYPKLFKTAKEQGYDTIQFLNHNDMRCGNTAIEIVDTAGVGTFACGDSKQGKFKTGYEATLPCVCDNKKLCSNCGMK
;
A
#
# COMPACT_ATOMS: atom_id res chain seq x y z
N MET A 1 20.65 16.94 8.45
CA MET A 1 21.27 16.17 7.35
C MET A 1 22.39 15.29 7.89
N GLN A 2 23.40 15.86 8.53
CA GLN A 2 24.54 15.10 9.08
C GLN A 2 24.15 13.98 10.07
N GLU A 3 23.12 14.16 10.89
CA GLU A 3 22.61 13.11 11.79
C GLU A 3 22.06 11.90 11.04
N PHE A 4 21.23 12.11 10.01
CA PHE A 4 20.70 11.02 9.19
C PHE A 4 21.83 10.29 8.44
N GLU A 5 22.76 11.05 7.86
CA GLU A 5 23.91 10.51 7.13
C GLU A 5 24.78 9.59 7.97
N ASN A 6 24.94 9.88 9.26
CA ASN A 6 25.72 9.08 10.19
C ASN A 6 24.88 8.01 10.92
N SER A 7 23.60 7.89 10.60
CA SER A 7 22.70 6.94 11.24
C SER A 7 22.52 5.67 10.41
N PRO A 8 22.15 4.53 11.04
CA PRO A 8 21.78 3.33 10.30
C PRO A 8 20.55 3.54 9.39
N TRP A 9 19.75 4.61 9.59
CA TRP A 9 18.65 4.93 8.69
C TRP A 9 19.12 5.24 7.27
N ARG A 10 20.30 5.86 7.09
CA ARG A 10 20.85 6.09 5.75
C ARG A 10 20.93 4.78 4.96
N ASP A 11 21.55 3.77 5.55
CA ASP A 11 21.75 2.47 4.90
C ASP A 11 20.43 1.72 4.74
N TYR A 12 19.52 1.83 5.71
CA TYR A 12 18.17 1.26 5.58
C TYR A 12 17.44 1.85 4.36
N TYR A 13 17.41 3.18 4.23
CA TYR A 13 16.76 3.85 3.10
C TYR A 13 17.43 3.49 1.78
N LEU A 14 18.76 3.43 1.72
CA LEU A 14 19.46 3.02 0.51
C LEU A 14 19.12 1.57 0.09
N ASN A 15 18.94 0.66 1.05
CA ASN A 15 18.57 -0.73 0.74
C ASN A 15 17.10 -0.88 0.31
N VAL A 16 16.19 -0.05 0.83
CA VAL A 16 14.75 -0.10 0.47
C VAL A 16 14.48 0.64 -0.84
N TYR A 17 15.01 1.85 -0.96
CA TYR A 17 14.67 2.79 -2.03
C TYR A 17 15.69 2.77 -3.17
N GLY A 18 16.95 2.40 -2.93
CA GLY A 18 18.01 2.44 -3.95
C GLY A 18 18.69 3.81 -4.11
N ASN A 19 18.11 4.85 -3.54
CA ASN A 19 18.70 6.18 -3.43
C ASN A 19 18.34 6.82 -2.09
N LEU A 20 19.06 7.89 -1.75
CA LEU A 20 18.83 8.63 -0.52
C LEU A 20 17.81 9.76 -0.74
N PRO A 21 17.04 10.09 0.30
CA PRO A 21 16.16 11.24 0.29
C PRO A 21 16.97 12.54 0.23
N THR A 22 16.40 13.58 -0.40
CA THR A 22 17.02 14.91 -0.52
C THR A 22 16.97 15.68 0.79
N THR A 23 15.97 15.40 1.63
CA THR A 23 15.82 15.91 2.99
C THR A 23 15.80 14.74 3.97
N PRO A 24 16.34 14.90 5.20
CA PRO A 24 16.27 13.85 6.21
C PRO A 24 14.82 13.43 6.46
N PRO A 25 14.46 12.16 6.23
CA PRO A 25 13.13 11.68 6.50
C PRO A 25 12.99 11.43 8.00
N ASN A 26 11.78 11.56 8.53
CA ASN A 26 11.49 11.06 9.87
C ASN A 26 11.11 9.57 9.75
N PRO A 27 11.87 8.64 10.36
CA PRO A 27 11.52 7.22 10.31
C PRO A 27 10.15 6.89 10.92
N ALA A 28 9.63 7.76 11.79
CA ALA A 28 8.27 7.65 12.31
C ALA A 28 7.19 7.93 11.26
N ASP A 29 7.53 8.43 10.07
CA ASP A 29 6.60 8.61 8.96
C ASP A 29 6.42 7.32 8.14
N LEU A 30 7.29 6.31 8.34
CA LEU A 30 7.13 4.99 7.76
C LEU A 30 5.92 4.27 8.37
N TRP A 31 5.25 3.47 7.54
CA TRP A 31 4.12 2.61 7.90
C TRP A 31 4.53 1.13 7.83
N MET A 32 5.52 0.81 7.01
CA MET A 32 6.03 -0.54 6.83
C MET A 32 7.55 -0.55 6.93
N ILE A 33 8.11 -1.58 7.57
CA ILE A 33 9.55 -1.81 7.71
C ILE A 33 9.89 -3.22 7.23
N TYR A 34 10.91 -3.33 6.37
CA TYR A 34 11.52 -4.60 6.00
C TYR A 34 12.45 -5.07 7.14
N THR A 35 11.98 -6.05 7.91
CA THR A 35 12.65 -6.52 9.13
C THR A 35 14.03 -7.11 8.84
N LYS A 36 14.24 -7.78 7.70
CA LYS A 36 15.57 -8.29 7.31
C LYS A 36 16.59 -7.18 7.08
N ILE A 37 16.19 -6.11 6.39
CA ILE A 37 17.05 -4.94 6.15
C ILE A 37 17.30 -4.22 7.48
N TYR A 38 16.25 -3.99 8.26
CA TYR A 38 16.33 -3.35 9.57
C TYR A 38 17.29 -4.09 10.51
N ASN A 39 17.11 -5.41 10.68
CA ASN A 39 17.96 -6.23 11.54
C ASN A 39 19.42 -6.21 11.11
N LYS A 40 19.68 -6.27 9.80
CA LYS A 40 21.04 -6.21 9.24
C LYS A 40 21.72 -4.87 9.56
N VAL A 41 21.02 -3.77 9.31
CA VAL A 41 21.60 -2.42 9.38
C VAL A 41 21.68 -1.91 10.81
N PHE A 42 20.66 -2.17 11.64
CA PHE A 42 20.62 -1.76 13.05
C PHE A 42 21.27 -2.79 14.00
N LYS A 43 21.70 -3.95 13.49
CA LYS A 43 22.25 -5.06 14.29
C LYS A 43 21.28 -5.51 15.38
N THR A 44 20.01 -5.67 15.01
CA THR A 44 18.92 -6.09 15.91
C THR A 44 18.33 -7.43 15.49
N ASN A 45 17.36 -7.95 16.25
CA ASN A 45 16.66 -9.20 15.96
C ASN A 45 15.14 -9.01 16.09
N LEU A 46 14.61 -8.01 15.39
CA LEU A 46 13.18 -7.77 15.28
C LEU A 46 12.51 -8.93 14.55
N LYS A 47 11.61 -9.65 15.23
CA LYS A 47 10.89 -10.80 14.69
C LYS A 47 9.42 -10.48 14.51
N THR A 48 8.88 -10.72 13.31
CA THR A 48 7.48 -10.44 12.96
C THR A 48 6.48 -11.29 13.77
N SER A 49 6.85 -12.52 14.15
CA SER A 49 5.99 -13.45 14.89
C SER A 49 5.63 -13.00 16.30
N ILE A 50 6.44 -12.16 16.94
CA ILE A 50 6.17 -11.64 18.28
C ILE A 50 4.95 -10.71 18.26
N TYR A 51 4.78 -9.98 17.15
CA TYR A 51 3.76 -8.95 16.99
C TYR A 51 2.49 -9.47 16.31
N SER A 52 2.37 -10.79 16.14
CA SER A 52 1.36 -11.38 15.27
C SER A 52 0.06 -11.75 15.98
N ILE A 53 -0.17 -11.40 17.25
CA ILE A 53 -1.36 -11.85 18.00
C ILE A 53 -2.24 -10.68 18.42
N ILE A 54 -1.67 -9.52 18.72
CA ILE A 54 -2.38 -8.39 19.33
C ILE A 54 -2.50 -7.26 18.32
N CYS A 55 -3.72 -6.74 18.15
CA CYS A 55 -3.94 -5.56 17.32
C CYS A 55 -3.43 -4.28 18.01
N PRO A 56 -2.78 -3.38 17.25
CA PRO A 56 -2.20 -2.18 17.83
C PRO A 56 -3.29 -1.19 18.25
N SER A 57 -2.99 -0.38 19.26
CA SER A 57 -3.91 0.65 19.79
C SER A 57 -3.27 2.04 19.89
N ARG A 58 -1.93 2.09 19.88
CA ARG A 58 -1.16 3.34 20.05
C ARG A 58 -0.46 3.73 18.77
N GLN A 59 -0.39 5.03 18.52
CA GLN A 59 0.35 5.60 17.39
C GLN A 59 1.78 5.03 17.34
N ASN A 60 2.20 4.58 16.16
CA ASN A 60 3.50 3.97 15.87
C ASN A 60 3.80 2.65 16.59
N GLU A 61 2.79 1.99 17.18
CA GLU A 61 2.94 0.65 17.73
C GLU A 61 3.21 -0.37 16.62
N LEU A 62 4.21 -1.23 16.85
CA LEU A 62 4.59 -2.26 15.90
C LEU A 62 3.58 -3.41 15.92
N TYR A 63 3.18 -3.87 14.74
CA TYR A 63 2.28 -5.02 14.58
C TYR A 63 2.60 -5.78 13.28
N SER A 64 2.15 -7.03 13.17
CA SER A 64 2.30 -7.83 11.95
C SER A 64 0.96 -8.41 11.47
N ASN A 65 0.92 -8.80 10.19
CA ASN A 65 -0.27 -9.23 9.47
C ASN A 65 -1.33 -8.11 9.43
N MET A 66 -1.01 -7.00 8.76
CA MET A 66 -1.96 -5.91 8.55
C MET A 66 -3.18 -6.39 7.75
N SER A 67 -2.93 -7.11 6.65
CA SER A 67 -4.00 -7.76 5.90
C SER A 67 -4.48 -9.05 6.58
N ARG A 68 -5.69 -9.50 6.25
CA ARG A 68 -6.22 -10.83 6.66
C ARG A 68 -5.60 -11.99 5.89
N THR A 69 -4.81 -11.72 4.85
CA THR A 69 -4.42 -12.73 3.87
C THR A 69 -2.90 -12.80 3.73
N ASN A 70 -2.30 -11.86 3.01
CA ASN A 70 -0.87 -11.81 2.77
C ASN A 70 -0.38 -10.38 2.80
N ASP A 71 0.66 -10.17 3.60
CA ASP A 71 1.51 -8.99 3.51
C ASP A 71 2.78 -9.32 2.72
N ILE A 72 3.53 -8.30 2.35
CA ILE A 72 4.87 -8.46 1.79
C ILE A 72 5.72 -9.28 2.77
N PRO A 73 6.47 -10.31 2.33
CA PRO A 73 7.28 -11.11 3.23
C PRO A 73 8.32 -10.30 4.00
N GLU A 74 8.63 -10.74 5.22
CA GLU A 74 9.65 -10.14 6.09
C GLU A 74 9.37 -8.68 6.46
N THR A 75 8.11 -8.24 6.49
CA THR A 75 7.73 -6.88 6.92
C THR A 75 7.07 -6.84 8.28
N ILE A 76 7.18 -5.68 8.93
CA ILE A 76 6.42 -5.29 10.12
C ILE A 76 5.80 -3.92 9.86
N TRP A 77 4.68 -3.63 10.50
CA TRP A 77 3.93 -2.39 10.28
C TRP A 77 3.99 -1.48 11.52
N LEU A 78 3.99 -0.17 11.28
CA LEU A 78 3.82 0.86 12.30
C LEU A 78 2.39 1.36 12.23
N TYR A 79 1.63 1.15 13.30
CA TYR A 79 0.24 1.55 13.33
C TYR A 79 0.07 3.06 13.24
N LYS A 80 -0.72 3.52 12.26
CA LYS A 80 -1.17 4.91 12.21
C LYS A 80 -2.63 4.95 12.61
N LYS A 81 -2.91 5.68 13.69
CA LYS A 81 -4.25 5.76 14.25
C LYS A 81 -5.15 6.60 13.31
N PRO A 82 -6.29 6.08 12.83
CA PRO A 82 -7.25 6.87 12.08
C PRO A 82 -7.87 7.98 12.97
N PRO A 83 -8.48 9.03 12.40
CA PRO A 83 -8.88 9.17 10.99
C PRO A 83 -7.74 9.48 10.02
N TYR A 84 -7.80 8.89 8.83
CA TYR A 84 -6.86 9.16 7.75
C TYR A 84 -7.25 10.39 6.93
N GLN A 85 -6.24 11.04 6.35
CA GLN A 85 -6.43 12.16 5.43
C GLN A 85 -6.38 11.67 3.98
N PRO A 86 -7.15 12.31 3.07
CA PRO A 86 -7.03 12.09 1.63
C PRO A 86 -5.59 12.24 1.13
N LEU A 87 -5.13 11.33 0.28
CA LEU A 87 -3.90 11.48 -0.48
C LEU A 87 -4.17 12.34 -1.72
N PRO A 88 -3.25 13.24 -2.12
CA PRO A 88 -3.50 14.18 -3.20
C PRO A 88 -3.56 13.50 -4.58
N SER A 89 -4.43 13.98 -5.47
CA SER A 89 -4.43 13.62 -6.90
C SER A 89 -3.05 13.89 -7.54
N ASN A 90 -2.74 13.14 -8.60
CA ASN A 90 -1.53 13.26 -9.40
C ASN A 90 -0.22 13.11 -8.62
N SER A 91 -0.27 12.50 -7.44
CA SER A 91 0.90 12.23 -6.60
C SER A 91 1.36 10.79 -6.71
N TRP A 92 2.66 10.58 -6.51
CA TRP A 92 3.23 9.25 -6.33
C TRP A 92 3.16 8.88 -4.85
N VAL A 93 2.52 7.77 -4.53
CA VAL A 93 2.35 7.29 -3.16
C VAL A 93 2.86 5.87 -3.02
N GLU A 94 3.42 5.54 -1.87
CA GLU A 94 3.90 4.19 -1.58
C GLU A 94 2.73 3.24 -1.33
N ILE A 95 2.79 2.07 -1.97
CA ILE A 95 1.75 1.06 -1.90
C ILE A 95 2.30 -0.31 -1.54
N SER A 96 1.43 -1.19 -1.07
CA SER A 96 1.66 -2.63 -1.04
C SER A 96 0.48 -3.38 -1.67
N HIS A 97 0.77 -4.49 -2.33
CA HIS A 97 -0.22 -5.40 -2.91
C HIS A 97 0.30 -6.84 -2.88
N CYS A 98 -0.60 -7.81 -2.73
CA CYS A 98 -0.29 -9.23 -2.88
C CYS A 98 -1.36 -9.95 -3.71
N ALA A 99 -0.93 -10.57 -4.82
CA ALA A 99 -1.78 -11.33 -5.73
C ALA A 99 -2.06 -12.76 -5.23
N ASN A 100 -2.62 -12.86 -4.02
CA ASN A 100 -2.97 -14.12 -3.39
C ASN A 100 -4.25 -14.75 -4.00
N LYS A 101 -4.73 -15.84 -3.40
CA LYS A 101 -5.94 -16.54 -3.88
C LYS A 101 -7.19 -15.66 -3.86
N VAL A 102 -7.32 -14.75 -2.90
CA VAL A 102 -8.44 -13.81 -2.81
C VAL A 102 -8.37 -12.80 -3.96
N ALA A 103 -7.21 -12.16 -4.14
CA ALA A 103 -6.96 -11.24 -5.24
C ALA A 103 -7.23 -11.89 -6.61
N LYS A 104 -6.72 -13.10 -6.84
CA LYS A 104 -6.95 -13.86 -8.09
C LYS A 104 -8.43 -14.12 -8.40
N ASN A 105 -9.26 -14.23 -7.37
CA ASN A 105 -10.68 -14.49 -7.53
C ASN A 105 -11.50 -13.19 -7.67
N ARG A 106 -11.07 -12.10 -7.03
CA ARG A 106 -11.87 -10.87 -6.86
C ARG A 106 -11.38 -9.68 -7.69
N GLU A 107 -10.08 -9.59 -7.97
CA GLU A 107 -9.44 -8.41 -8.57
C GLU A 107 -9.18 -8.59 -10.07
N LYS A 108 -10.17 -9.14 -10.78
CA LYS A 108 -10.13 -9.27 -12.24
C LYS A 108 -10.34 -7.94 -12.96
N VAL A 109 -10.89 -6.97 -12.24
CA VAL A 109 -11.13 -5.59 -12.67
C VAL A 109 -10.73 -4.73 -11.49
N GLY A 110 -9.82 -3.78 -11.74
CA GLY A 110 -9.17 -3.01 -10.69
C GLY A 110 -8.06 -3.79 -10.00
N ALA A 111 -7.14 -3.06 -9.38
CA ALA A 111 -6.11 -3.59 -8.51
C ALA A 111 -6.15 -2.86 -7.16
N TRP A 112 -6.24 -3.61 -6.07
CA TRP A 112 -6.27 -3.06 -4.72
C TRP A 112 -4.86 -2.90 -4.17
N TYR A 113 -4.71 -1.87 -3.34
CA TYR A 113 -3.47 -1.52 -2.71
C TYR A 113 -3.75 -0.98 -1.32
N TYR A 114 -2.81 -1.20 -0.41
CA TYR A 114 -2.76 -0.46 0.85
C TYR A 114 -1.71 0.64 0.77
N TYR A 115 -2.02 1.82 1.31
CA TYR A 115 -1.02 2.88 1.50
C TYR A 115 0.04 2.40 2.48
N ALA A 116 1.30 2.37 2.03
CA ALA A 116 2.39 1.71 2.75
C ALA A 116 3.73 2.45 2.63
N PRO A 117 3.86 3.68 3.16
CA PRO A 117 5.17 4.33 3.29
C PRO A 117 6.23 3.42 3.88
N GLY A 118 7.37 3.28 3.20
CA GLY A 118 8.40 2.28 3.51
C GLY A 118 8.42 1.05 2.60
N SER A 119 7.51 0.93 1.63
CA SER A 119 7.52 -0.17 0.66
C SER A 119 8.52 -0.01 -0.46
N GLY A 120 8.93 1.22 -0.78
CA GLY A 120 9.76 1.52 -1.94
C GLY A 120 9.07 1.25 -3.29
N VAL A 121 7.76 0.96 -3.30
CA VAL A 121 6.97 0.73 -4.51
C VAL A 121 5.89 1.81 -4.58
N TYR A 122 5.93 2.62 -5.64
CA TYR A 122 5.06 3.78 -5.80
C TYR A 122 4.04 3.58 -6.91
N LEU A 123 2.83 4.06 -6.71
CA LEU A 123 1.78 4.22 -7.72
C LEU A 123 1.42 5.70 -7.85
N ASN A 124 1.21 6.18 -9.08
CA ASN A 124 0.65 7.51 -9.28
C ASN A 124 -0.87 7.44 -9.17
N LEU A 125 -1.45 8.29 -8.33
CA LEU A 125 -2.90 8.30 -8.10
C LEU A 125 -3.73 8.90 -9.25
N GLY A 126 -3.10 9.66 -10.16
CA GLY A 126 -3.78 10.36 -11.24
C GLY A 126 -4.96 11.19 -10.72
N LYS A 127 -6.07 11.21 -11.47
CA LYS A 127 -7.33 11.77 -10.98
C LYS A 127 -7.95 10.79 -9.98
N THR A 128 -7.77 11.07 -8.69
CA THR A 128 -8.29 10.21 -7.62
C THR A 128 -9.63 10.71 -7.09
N LYS A 129 -10.47 9.79 -6.61
CA LYS A 129 -11.68 10.11 -5.86
C LYS A 129 -11.62 9.48 -4.48
N VAL A 130 -12.07 10.21 -3.47
CA VAL A 130 -11.87 9.82 -2.07
C VAL A 130 -13.21 9.65 -1.39
N TYR A 131 -13.35 8.54 -0.66
CA TYR A 131 -14.54 8.21 0.09
C TYR A 131 -14.17 7.77 1.49
N GLN A 132 -15.09 8.02 2.43
CA GLN A 132 -14.95 7.45 3.77
C GLN A 132 -15.11 5.93 3.70
N LYS A 133 -16.20 5.42 3.11
CA LYS A 133 -16.49 3.99 3.04
C LYS A 133 -16.91 3.53 1.64
N HIS A 134 -16.88 2.23 1.39
CA HIS A 134 -17.33 1.60 0.15
C HIS A 134 -18.76 1.99 -0.28
N PRO A 135 -19.78 2.01 0.61
CA PRO A 135 -21.13 2.43 0.23
C PRO A 135 -21.22 3.87 -0.31
N ASN A 136 -20.32 4.77 0.14
CA ASN A 136 -20.31 6.14 -0.37
C ASN A 136 -19.88 6.18 -1.84
N ALA A 137 -18.90 5.37 -2.24
CA ALA A 137 -18.47 5.26 -3.63
C ALA A 137 -19.54 4.64 -4.52
N VAL A 138 -20.19 3.57 -4.06
CA VAL A 138 -21.31 2.93 -4.80
C VAL A 138 -22.44 3.93 -5.02
N LYS A 139 -22.85 4.66 -3.98
CA LYS A 139 -23.89 5.68 -4.08
C LYS A 139 -23.54 6.80 -5.04
N ASP A 140 -22.30 7.29 -4.99
CA ASP A 140 -21.92 8.43 -5.81
C ASP A 140 -21.61 8.05 -7.26
N ILE A 141 -20.83 6.99 -7.51
CA ILE A 141 -20.38 6.62 -8.86
C ILE A 141 -21.46 5.85 -9.61
N LEU A 142 -22.10 4.88 -8.95
CA LEU A 142 -23.10 4.00 -9.59
C LEU A 142 -24.53 4.48 -9.45
N LYS A 143 -24.79 5.44 -8.56
CA LYS A 143 -26.15 5.88 -8.18
C LYS A 143 -27.00 4.72 -7.62
N GLU A 144 -26.34 3.76 -6.97
CA GLU A 144 -26.95 2.58 -6.35
C GLU A 144 -26.74 2.57 -4.83
N THR A 145 -27.51 1.76 -4.11
CA THR A 145 -27.34 1.61 -2.67
C THR A 145 -26.74 0.24 -2.36
N CYS A 146 -25.70 0.26 -1.52
CA CYS A 146 -25.13 -0.93 -0.92
C CYS A 146 -25.34 -0.87 0.60
N PHE A 147 -25.81 -1.97 1.18
CA PHE A 147 -26.08 -2.08 2.62
C PHE A 147 -24.96 -2.82 3.37
N ASP A 148 -24.09 -3.52 2.66
CA ASP A 148 -22.89 -4.18 3.22
C ASP A 148 -21.77 -3.16 3.43
N SER A 149 -20.88 -3.36 4.40
CA SER A 149 -19.79 -2.40 4.66
C SER A 149 -18.76 -2.32 3.53
N GLU A 150 -18.52 -3.43 2.84
CA GLU A 150 -17.48 -3.54 1.80
C GLU A 150 -18.05 -3.47 0.38
N CYS A 151 -19.32 -3.84 0.14
CA CYS A 151 -19.92 -3.73 -1.19
C CYS A 151 -19.21 -4.53 -2.30
N ASP A 152 -18.52 -5.63 -1.96
CA ASP A 152 -17.73 -6.46 -2.88
C ASP A 152 -18.41 -6.76 -4.23
N LYS A 153 -19.72 -7.05 -4.21
CA LYS A 153 -20.49 -7.38 -5.42
C LYS A 153 -20.55 -6.25 -6.46
N PHE A 154 -20.34 -5.00 -6.03
CA PHE A 154 -20.39 -3.82 -6.88
C PHE A 154 -19.03 -3.48 -7.49
N TYR A 155 -17.91 -3.99 -6.94
CA TYR A 155 -16.56 -3.58 -7.34
C TYR A 155 -16.29 -3.64 -8.85
N PRO A 156 -16.62 -4.71 -9.59
CA PRO A 156 -16.36 -4.74 -11.03
C PRO A 156 -17.10 -3.65 -11.80
N LYS A 157 -18.33 -3.31 -11.40
CA LYS A 157 -19.11 -2.22 -12.01
C LYS A 157 -18.58 -0.86 -11.56
N LEU A 158 -18.31 -0.71 -10.27
CA LEU A 158 -17.79 0.50 -9.64
C LEU A 158 -16.52 0.99 -10.34
N PHE A 159 -15.54 0.11 -10.53
CA PHE A 159 -14.25 0.49 -11.11
C PHE A 159 -14.33 0.79 -12.60
N LYS A 160 -15.14 0.04 -13.35
CA LYS A 160 -15.41 0.34 -14.77
C LYS A 160 -16.05 1.71 -14.93
N THR A 161 -17.11 1.99 -14.17
CA THR A 161 -17.80 3.27 -14.24
C THR A 161 -16.94 4.43 -13.73
N ALA A 162 -16.12 4.23 -12.69
CA ALA A 162 -15.18 5.24 -12.23
C ALA A 162 -14.14 5.59 -13.31
N LYS A 163 -13.59 4.57 -13.99
CA LYS A 163 -12.69 4.73 -15.13
C LYS A 163 -13.37 5.47 -16.29
N GLU A 164 -14.61 5.12 -16.62
CA GLU A 164 -15.42 5.81 -17.64
C GLU A 164 -15.68 7.29 -17.29
N GLN A 165 -15.79 7.62 -16.00
CA GLN A 165 -15.85 9.00 -15.49
C GLN A 165 -14.46 9.70 -15.43
N GLY A 166 -13.42 9.03 -15.90
CA GLY A 166 -12.05 9.53 -16.01
C GLY A 166 -11.27 9.54 -14.70
N TYR A 167 -11.68 8.78 -13.68
CA TYR A 167 -10.90 8.60 -12.46
C TYR A 167 -9.90 7.46 -12.63
N ASP A 168 -8.65 7.71 -12.28
CA ASP A 168 -7.59 6.70 -12.33
C ASP A 168 -7.64 5.82 -11.07
N THR A 169 -7.86 6.44 -9.90
CA THR A 169 -7.89 5.74 -8.62
C THR A 169 -9.07 6.12 -7.74
N ILE A 170 -9.40 5.23 -6.79
CA ILE A 170 -10.33 5.49 -5.70
C ILE A 170 -9.62 5.23 -4.37
N GLN A 171 -9.83 6.08 -3.37
CA GLN A 171 -9.32 5.90 -2.01
C GLN A 171 -10.46 5.67 -1.02
N PHE A 172 -10.26 4.73 -0.08
CA PHE A 172 -11.15 4.48 1.05
C PHE A 172 -10.41 4.72 2.37
N LEU A 173 -10.91 5.68 3.14
CA LEU A 173 -10.27 6.13 4.39
C LEU A 173 -10.77 5.37 5.64
N ASN A 174 -11.85 4.61 5.51
CA ASN A 174 -12.50 3.88 6.58
C ASN A 174 -13.17 2.59 6.06
N HIS A 175 -12.48 1.48 6.23
CA HIS A 175 -12.94 0.12 5.93
C HIS A 175 -12.58 -0.80 7.12
N ASN A 176 -13.04 -2.05 7.10
CA ASN A 176 -12.84 -2.97 8.23
C ASN A 176 -12.40 -4.38 7.82
N ASP A 177 -12.06 -4.59 6.55
CA ASP A 177 -11.72 -5.88 5.95
C ASP A 177 -10.26 -6.30 6.24
N MET A 178 -9.43 -5.39 6.75
CA MET A 178 -8.12 -5.68 7.33
C MET A 178 -8.22 -6.49 8.63
N ARG A 179 -7.09 -7.07 9.08
CA ARG A 179 -7.05 -7.95 10.25
C ARG A 179 -7.42 -7.21 11.54
N CYS A 180 -6.89 -6.01 11.70
CA CYS A 180 -7.04 -5.19 12.90
C CYS A 180 -8.01 -4.00 12.69
N GLY A 181 -8.95 -4.14 11.76
CA GLY A 181 -9.83 -3.05 11.34
C GLY A 181 -9.07 -1.99 10.52
N ASN A 182 -9.57 -0.76 10.51
CA ASN A 182 -9.03 0.34 9.71
C ASN A 182 -7.58 0.71 10.10
N THR A 183 -6.61 0.04 9.48
CA THR A 183 -5.16 0.17 9.79
C THR A 183 -4.32 0.72 8.64
N ALA A 184 -4.91 0.87 7.44
CA ALA A 184 -4.35 1.65 6.34
C ALA A 184 -5.41 2.27 5.43
N ILE A 185 -5.01 3.17 4.54
CA ILE A 185 -5.86 3.64 3.44
C ILE A 185 -5.87 2.56 2.37
N GLU A 186 -7.06 2.22 1.86
CA GLU A 186 -7.18 1.42 0.64
C GLU A 186 -7.19 2.30 -0.59
N ILE A 187 -6.51 1.84 -1.64
CA ILE A 187 -6.39 2.52 -2.92
C ILE A 187 -6.69 1.50 -4.00
N VAL A 188 -7.53 1.86 -4.97
CA VAL A 188 -7.82 1.03 -6.14
C VAL A 188 -7.33 1.73 -7.40
N ASP A 189 -6.48 1.09 -8.20
CA ASP A 189 -6.27 1.48 -9.62
C ASP A 189 -7.42 0.92 -10.44
N THR A 190 -8.27 1.80 -10.95
CA THR A 190 -9.50 1.43 -11.69
C THR A 190 -9.21 0.76 -13.05
N ALA A 191 -8.00 0.97 -13.58
CA ALA A 191 -7.55 0.38 -14.83
C ALA A 191 -6.66 -0.85 -14.64
N GLY A 192 -6.28 -1.16 -13.39
CA GLY A 192 -5.42 -2.30 -13.05
C GLY A 192 -6.14 -3.65 -13.08
N VAL A 193 -5.35 -4.71 -12.91
CA VAL A 193 -5.78 -6.09 -12.75
C VAL A 193 -5.01 -6.71 -11.57
N GLY A 194 -5.60 -6.66 -10.38
CA GLY A 194 -4.96 -7.08 -9.13
C GLY A 194 -4.73 -8.57 -8.99
N THR A 195 -5.19 -9.40 -9.94
CA THR A 195 -4.79 -10.82 -10.01
C THR A 195 -3.27 -11.02 -10.22
N PHE A 196 -2.56 -9.95 -10.56
CA PHE A 196 -1.12 -9.89 -10.77
C PHE A 196 -0.45 -9.05 -9.68
N ALA A 197 0.71 -9.49 -9.19
CA ALA A 197 1.42 -8.80 -8.11
C ALA A 197 1.88 -7.40 -8.52
N CYS A 198 2.09 -7.19 -9.82
CA CYS A 198 2.43 -5.91 -10.41
C CYS A 198 1.20 -5.06 -10.75
N GLY A 199 -0.02 -5.45 -10.35
CA GLY A 199 -1.24 -4.70 -10.68
C GLY A 199 -1.65 -4.73 -12.15
N ASP A 200 -0.91 -5.44 -13.01
CA ASP A 200 -1.22 -5.74 -14.41
C ASP A 200 -0.49 -7.01 -14.86
N SER A 201 -1.00 -7.67 -15.90
CA SER A 201 -0.41 -8.85 -16.56
C SER A 201 1.00 -8.64 -17.13
N LYS A 202 1.31 -7.45 -17.66
CA LYS A 202 2.61 -7.16 -18.29
C LYS A 202 3.58 -6.54 -17.29
N GLN A 203 3.26 -5.33 -16.86
CA GLN A 203 4.05 -4.52 -15.93
C GLN A 203 3.10 -3.45 -15.36
N GLY A 204 3.12 -3.27 -14.05
CA GLY A 204 2.35 -2.21 -13.39
C GLY A 204 2.86 -0.82 -13.73
N LYS A 205 2.06 0.19 -13.42
CA LYS A 205 2.44 1.62 -13.51
C LYS A 205 3.33 2.05 -12.34
N PHE A 206 4.16 1.13 -11.83
CA PHE A 206 4.92 1.36 -10.62
C PHE A 206 6.20 2.12 -10.88
N LYS A 207 6.66 2.81 -9.83
CA LYS A 207 8.01 3.36 -9.71
C LYS A 207 8.66 2.92 -8.42
N THR A 208 9.97 3.12 -8.33
CA THR A 208 10.75 2.91 -7.10
C THR A 208 11.68 4.11 -6.91
N GLY A 209 12.65 4.03 -6.00
CA GLY A 209 13.39 5.21 -5.58
C GLY A 209 12.59 6.04 -4.60
N TYR A 210 13.27 6.67 -3.65
CA TYR A 210 12.65 7.62 -2.74
C TYR A 210 11.96 8.69 -3.59
N GLU A 211 10.69 8.98 -3.28
CA GLU A 211 9.83 9.87 -4.06
C GLU A 211 9.64 9.46 -5.54
N ALA A 212 9.63 8.14 -5.81
CA ALA A 212 9.36 7.60 -7.14
C ALA A 212 10.32 8.12 -8.24
N THR A 213 11.58 8.29 -7.88
CA THR A 213 12.63 8.87 -8.73
C THR A 213 13.25 7.87 -9.72
N LEU A 214 13.03 6.56 -9.52
CA LEU A 214 13.62 5.49 -10.32
C LEU A 214 12.54 4.67 -11.04
N PRO A 215 12.86 4.10 -12.22
CA PRO A 215 11.97 3.17 -12.90
C PRO A 215 11.83 1.87 -12.09
N CYS A 216 10.63 1.30 -12.06
CA CYS A 216 10.40 -0.01 -11.43
C CYS A 216 10.37 -1.12 -12.48
N VAL A 217 11.12 -2.19 -12.24
CA VAL A 217 10.95 -3.47 -12.93
C VAL A 217 10.28 -4.45 -11.96
N CYS A 218 9.04 -4.83 -12.24
CA CYS A 218 8.23 -5.64 -11.34
C CYS A 218 8.11 -7.06 -11.87
N ASP A 219 8.21 -8.04 -10.97
CA ASP A 219 8.10 -9.45 -11.33
C ASP A 219 6.78 -10.06 -10.86
N ASN A 220 5.91 -10.39 -11.81
CA ASN A 220 4.62 -11.05 -11.57
C ASN A 220 4.75 -12.52 -11.09
N LYS A 221 5.94 -13.10 -11.08
CA LYS A 221 6.18 -14.42 -10.47
C LYS A 221 6.27 -14.35 -8.95
N LYS A 222 6.50 -13.16 -8.38
CA LYS A 222 6.44 -12.96 -6.93
C LYS A 222 5.01 -12.83 -6.48
N LEU A 223 4.76 -13.15 -5.20
CA LEU A 223 3.43 -13.05 -4.61
C LEU A 223 2.96 -11.60 -4.48
N CYS A 224 3.88 -10.68 -4.16
CA CYS A 224 3.56 -9.31 -3.81
C CYS A 224 4.28 -8.28 -4.68
N SER A 225 3.75 -7.06 -4.67
CA SER A 225 4.31 -5.90 -5.36
C SER A 225 5.79 -5.75 -5.03
N ASN A 226 6.59 -5.57 -6.07
CA ASN A 226 8.03 -5.53 -5.96
C ASN A 226 8.63 -4.65 -7.05
N CYS A 227 9.80 -4.10 -6.78
CA CYS A 227 10.61 -3.43 -7.78
C CYS A 227 12.05 -3.91 -7.62
N GLY A 228 12.58 -4.59 -8.63
CA GLY A 228 14.02 -4.79 -8.73
C GLY A 228 14.67 -3.50 -9.23
N MET A 229 15.79 -3.12 -8.62
CA MET A 229 16.72 -2.20 -9.28
C MET A 229 17.36 -2.96 -10.45
N LYS A 230 17.26 -2.43 -11.67
CA LYS A 230 18.16 -2.81 -12.76
C LYS A 230 19.29 -1.81 -12.83
#